data_AF-A0A7W8ZSA8-F1
#
_entry.id   AF-A0A7W8ZSA8-F1
#
_cell.length_a   1.000
_cell.length_b   1.000
_cell.length_c   1.000
_cell.angle_alpha   90.00
_cell.angle_beta   90.00
_cell.angle_gamma   90.00
#
_symmetry.space_group_name_H-M   'P 1'
#
loop_
_entity.id
_entity.type
_entity.pdbx_description
1 polymer ?
#
loop_
_entity_poly.entity_id
_entity_poly.type
_entity_poly.pdbx_seq_one_letter_code
_entity_poly.pdbx_strand_id
1 'polypeptide(L)'
;MTIKHVLTKTQESFIKKHKIPADLLFDAQGEGMTEELKERMSETNTVFAYNTVGCTKDDNHNFKTIGGYCPQCETGKIAPLLREHEAGFIYIAGSRKGTLIKVGSTSNIIDRIKSLNMPKTRYAGFDDWVLLFDARTTTQGRSERKIQQRLSENKVNYLVEKSGKATDSGELYRCSYNKAKDAITALETEESFEFTQVHEKRDLIPDYQFKNLKARVQVAAVEA
;
A
#
# COMPACT_ATOMS: atom_id res chain seq x y z
N MET A 1 -10.83 9.74 21.54
CA MET A 1 -11.71 8.56 21.56
C MET A 1 -13.11 9.03 21.91
N THR A 2 -14.07 8.85 21.02
CA THR A 2 -15.48 8.90 21.42
C THR A 2 -16.22 7.80 20.66
N ILE A 3 -16.00 6.55 21.07
CA ILE A 3 -16.94 5.46 20.79
C ILE A 3 -18.26 5.91 21.43
N LYS A 4 -19.21 6.41 20.64
CA LYS A 4 -20.47 6.98 21.16
C LYS A 4 -21.42 5.89 21.65
N HIS A 5 -21.39 4.69 21.04
CA HIS A 5 -22.15 3.51 21.47
C HIS A 5 -21.26 2.31 21.79
N VAL A 6 -21.59 1.62 22.89
CA VAL A 6 -20.89 0.42 23.38
C VAL A 6 -20.94 -0.69 22.33
N LEU A 7 -19.78 -1.26 22.01
CA LEU A 7 -19.67 -2.41 21.10
C LEU A 7 -20.25 -3.68 21.76
N THR A 8 -20.90 -4.52 20.96
CA THR A 8 -21.29 -5.85 21.44
C THR A 8 -20.07 -6.76 21.59
N LYS A 9 -20.15 -7.80 22.44
CA LYS A 9 -19.05 -8.77 22.62
C LYS A 9 -18.58 -9.41 21.31
N THR A 10 -19.51 -9.64 20.38
CA THR A 10 -19.20 -10.19 19.05
C THR A 10 -18.42 -9.18 18.21
N GLN A 11 -18.84 -7.91 18.20
CA GLN A 11 -18.14 -6.83 17.50
C GLN A 11 -16.73 -6.64 18.07
N GLU A 12 -16.57 -6.61 19.39
CA GLU A 12 -15.26 -6.52 20.04
C GLU A 12 -14.34 -7.69 19.66
N SER A 13 -14.88 -8.91 19.67
CA SER A 13 -14.12 -10.11 19.31
C SER A 13 -13.67 -10.07 17.85
N PHE A 14 -14.53 -9.58 16.95
CA PHE A 14 -14.19 -9.41 15.53
C PHE A 14 -13.08 -8.38 15.33
N ILE A 15 -13.21 -7.21 15.94
CA ILE A 15 -12.21 -6.13 15.89
C ILE A 15 -10.86 -6.60 16.42
N LYS A 16 -10.84 -7.27 17.59
CA LYS A 16 -9.61 -7.82 18.18
C LYS A 16 -8.97 -8.89 17.29
N LYS A 17 -9.77 -9.83 16.77
CA LYS A 17 -9.29 -10.90 15.89
C LYS A 17 -8.59 -10.36 14.64
N HIS A 18 -9.15 -9.32 14.04
CA HIS A 18 -8.64 -8.73 12.80
C HIS A 18 -7.72 -7.51 13.03
N LYS A 19 -7.41 -7.19 14.29
CA LYS A 19 -6.55 -6.06 14.69
C LYS A 19 -7.01 -4.73 14.10
N ILE A 20 -8.33 -4.50 14.05
CA ILE A 20 -8.88 -3.24 13.54
C ILE A 20 -8.65 -2.16 14.61
N PRO A 21 -7.91 -1.09 14.30
CA PRO A 21 -7.70 0.02 15.23
C PRO A 21 -9.01 0.76 15.53
N ALA A 22 -9.20 1.19 16.79
CA ALA A 22 -10.45 1.84 17.22
C ALA A 22 -10.64 3.25 16.61
N ASP A 23 -9.56 3.93 16.26
CA ASP A 23 -9.53 5.21 15.55
C ASP A 23 -9.97 5.11 14.09
N LEU A 24 -10.03 3.89 13.53
CA LEU A 24 -10.58 3.63 12.20
C LEU A 24 -12.06 3.27 12.22
N LEU A 25 -12.72 3.26 13.39
CA LEU A 25 -14.13 2.92 13.55
C LEU A 25 -15.02 4.17 13.54
N PHE A 26 -16.16 4.07 12.85
CA PHE A 26 -17.22 5.07 12.81
C PHE A 26 -18.54 4.46 13.26
N ASP A 27 -19.25 5.11 14.18
CA ASP A 27 -20.58 4.66 14.60
C ASP A 27 -21.63 5.13 13.61
N ALA A 28 -22.19 4.21 12.84
CA ALA A 28 -23.22 4.52 11.84
C ALA A 28 -24.62 4.68 12.45
N GLN A 29 -24.82 4.38 13.74
CA GLN A 29 -26.10 4.62 14.43
C GLN A 29 -27.35 4.03 13.74
N GLY A 30 -27.20 2.88 13.08
CA GLY A 30 -28.25 2.20 12.33
C GLY A 30 -28.39 2.65 10.87
N GLU A 31 -27.58 3.62 10.42
CA GLU A 31 -27.61 4.11 9.05
C GLU A 31 -27.05 3.07 8.05
N GLY A 32 -27.56 3.15 6.83
CA GLY A 32 -26.99 2.45 5.67
C GLY A 32 -25.76 3.16 5.14
N MET A 33 -25.09 2.55 4.16
CA MET A 33 -23.87 3.13 3.60
C MET A 33 -24.18 4.19 2.52
N THR A 34 -24.69 5.35 2.94
CA THR A 34 -25.02 6.50 2.07
C THR A 34 -23.79 7.35 1.75
N GLU A 35 -23.88 8.25 0.77
CA GLU A 35 -22.78 9.17 0.44
C GLU A 35 -22.46 10.13 1.59
N GLU A 36 -23.47 10.60 2.33
CA GLU A 36 -23.29 11.47 3.49
C GLU A 36 -22.56 10.75 4.63
N LEU A 37 -22.82 9.45 4.84
CA LEU A 37 -22.06 8.67 5.81
C LEU A 37 -20.61 8.45 5.34
N LYS A 38 -20.35 8.25 4.03
CA LYS A 38 -18.97 8.15 3.51
C LYS A 38 -18.20 9.46 3.66
N GLU A 39 -18.87 10.59 3.45
CA GLU A 39 -18.28 11.92 3.64
C GLU A 39 -17.87 12.12 5.10
N ARG A 40 -18.77 11.87 6.06
CA ARG A 40 -18.45 11.93 7.51
C ARG A 40 -17.32 10.97 7.91
N MET A 41 -17.30 9.76 7.34
CA MET A 41 -16.20 8.82 7.57
C MET A 41 -14.86 9.37 7.03
N SER A 42 -14.88 9.97 5.85
CA SER A 42 -13.71 10.58 5.22
C SER A 42 -13.18 11.77 6.02
N GLU A 43 -14.07 12.66 6.47
CA GLU A 43 -13.73 13.81 7.35
C GLU A 43 -13.07 13.38 8.66
N THR A 44 -13.47 12.21 9.18
CA THR A 44 -12.95 11.64 10.43
C THR A 44 -11.81 10.65 10.23
N ASN A 45 -11.37 10.42 8.99
CA ASN A 45 -10.35 9.42 8.62
C ASN A 45 -10.67 7.99 9.12
N THR A 46 -11.94 7.66 9.26
CA THR A 46 -12.42 6.33 9.64
C THR A 46 -12.72 5.48 8.40
N VAL A 47 -12.60 4.17 8.51
CA VAL A 47 -12.78 3.26 7.36
C VAL A 47 -13.68 2.06 7.60
N PHE A 48 -14.05 1.80 8.85
CA PHE A 48 -15.02 0.78 9.22
C PHE A 48 -16.20 1.43 9.95
N ALA A 49 -17.37 1.41 9.33
CA ALA A 49 -18.61 1.72 10.00
C ALA A 49 -19.07 0.50 10.83
N TYR A 50 -19.45 0.72 12.08
CA TYR A 50 -20.11 -0.26 12.95
C TYR A 50 -21.51 0.23 13.31
N ASN A 51 -22.36 -0.68 13.79
CA ASN A 51 -23.80 -0.43 13.99
C ASN A 51 -24.50 0.00 12.70
N THR A 52 -24.10 -0.52 11.55
CA THR A 52 -24.81 -0.27 10.30
C THR A 52 -26.05 -1.15 10.20
N VAL A 53 -26.91 -0.89 9.22
CA VAL A 53 -27.88 -1.89 8.75
C VAL A 53 -27.18 -3.22 8.44
N GLY A 54 -27.90 -4.32 8.64
CA GLY A 54 -27.43 -5.68 8.36
C GLY A 54 -26.98 -5.84 6.91
N CYS A 55 -26.09 -6.80 6.65
CA CYS A 55 -25.67 -7.09 5.29
C CYS A 55 -26.62 -8.07 4.61
N THR A 56 -26.66 -8.08 3.28
CA THR A 56 -27.57 -8.94 2.51
C THR A 56 -27.36 -10.45 2.69
N LYS A 57 -26.22 -10.86 3.28
CA LYS A 57 -25.89 -12.26 3.55
C LYS A 57 -26.23 -12.70 4.97
N ASP A 58 -26.24 -11.75 5.93
CA ASP A 58 -26.52 -11.99 7.35
C ASP A 58 -26.90 -10.67 8.00
N ASP A 59 -28.13 -10.58 8.50
CA ASP A 59 -28.66 -9.37 9.13
C ASP A 59 -27.94 -9.02 10.45
N ASN A 60 -27.22 -9.96 11.04
CA ASN A 60 -26.39 -9.75 12.23
C ASN A 60 -25.00 -9.19 11.89
N HIS A 61 -24.67 -9.01 10.61
CA HIS A 61 -23.45 -8.35 10.19
C HIS A 61 -23.65 -6.84 10.04
N ASN A 62 -23.35 -6.12 11.12
CA ASN A 62 -23.54 -4.68 11.24
C ASN A 62 -22.23 -3.89 11.08
N PHE A 63 -21.31 -4.42 10.27
CA PHE A 63 -20.13 -3.70 9.83
C PHE A 63 -20.18 -3.43 8.32
N LYS A 64 -19.71 -2.26 7.93
CA LYS A 64 -19.40 -1.90 6.55
C LYS A 64 -18.05 -1.23 6.48
N THR A 65 -17.32 -1.44 5.40
CA THR A 65 -16.18 -0.57 5.09
C THR A 65 -16.69 0.72 4.44
N ILE A 66 -15.83 1.74 4.35
CA ILE A 66 -16.14 2.97 3.61
C ILE A 66 -16.51 2.70 2.14
N GLY A 67 -16.02 1.59 1.57
CA GLY A 67 -16.40 1.10 0.24
C GLY A 67 -17.72 0.32 0.18
N GLY A 68 -18.42 0.16 1.30
CA GLY A 68 -19.76 -0.43 1.40
C GLY A 68 -19.84 -1.96 1.43
N TYR A 69 -18.70 -2.67 1.44
CA TYR A 69 -18.70 -4.12 1.59
C TYR A 69 -18.71 -4.54 3.06
N CYS A 70 -19.23 -5.74 3.34
CA CYS A 70 -19.26 -6.31 4.68
C CYS A 70 -17.91 -6.98 5.00
N PRO A 71 -17.11 -6.47 5.94
CA PRO A 71 -15.80 -7.05 6.27
C PRO A 71 -15.92 -8.41 6.97
N GLN A 72 -17.07 -8.73 7.59
CA GLN A 72 -17.32 -10.04 8.19
C GLN A 72 -17.52 -11.13 7.12
N CYS A 73 -18.10 -10.80 5.97
CA CYS A 73 -18.21 -11.71 4.84
C CYS A 73 -16.91 -11.82 4.02
N GLU A 74 -16.16 -10.72 3.92
CA GLU A 74 -14.97 -10.60 3.06
C GLU A 74 -13.72 -10.27 3.86
N THR A 75 -13.43 -11.12 4.86
CA THR A 75 -12.32 -10.88 5.81
C THR A 75 -10.95 -10.73 5.16
N GLY A 76 -10.75 -11.32 3.97
CA GLY A 76 -9.52 -11.17 3.18
C GLY A 76 -9.22 -9.74 2.72
N LYS A 77 -10.22 -8.85 2.67
CA LYS A 77 -10.07 -7.45 2.28
C LYS A 77 -9.69 -6.52 3.44
N ILE A 78 -9.81 -6.99 4.69
CA ILE A 78 -9.54 -6.18 5.89
C ILE A 78 -8.06 -5.78 5.95
N ALA A 79 -7.15 -6.74 5.83
CA ALA A 79 -5.72 -6.46 5.95
C ALA A 79 -5.20 -5.50 4.84
N PRO A 80 -5.57 -5.67 3.55
CA PRO A 80 -5.26 -4.67 2.54
C PRO A 80 -5.80 -3.26 2.86
N LEU A 81 -7.04 -3.15 3.32
CA LEU A 81 -7.64 -1.86 3.69
C LEU A 81 -6.90 -1.20 4.85
N LEU A 82 -6.58 -1.96 5.91
CA LEU A 82 -5.82 -1.45 7.05
C LEU A 82 -4.44 -0.93 6.63
N ARG A 83 -3.73 -1.64 5.75
CA ARG A 83 -2.41 -1.22 5.25
C ARG A 83 -2.44 0.12 4.51
N GLU A 84 -3.55 0.49 3.88
CA GLU A 84 -3.67 1.82 3.26
C GLU A 84 -3.59 2.96 4.29
N HIS A 85 -3.90 2.68 5.55
CA HIS A 85 -3.95 3.62 6.67
C HIS A 85 -2.85 3.40 7.72
N GLU A 86 -1.88 2.52 7.43
CA GLU A 86 -0.74 2.32 8.31
C GLU A 86 0.35 3.36 8.06
N ALA A 87 0.90 3.89 9.15
CA ALA A 87 2.11 4.70 9.09
C ALA A 87 3.34 3.83 8.76
N GLY A 88 4.27 4.40 8.00
CA GLY A 88 5.51 3.74 7.61
C GLY A 88 6.34 4.61 6.70
N PHE A 89 7.17 3.98 5.88
CA PHE A 89 8.06 4.64 4.94
C PHE A 89 7.71 4.26 3.52
N ILE A 90 7.70 5.25 2.63
CA ILE A 90 7.88 5.05 1.18
C ILE A 90 9.36 5.15 0.89
N TYR A 91 9.87 4.28 0.01
CA TYR A 91 11.28 4.31 -0.36
C TYR A 91 11.50 4.05 -1.84
N ILE A 92 12.64 4.53 -2.33
CA ILE A 92 13.22 4.21 -3.63
C ILE A 92 14.52 3.47 -3.38
N ALA A 93 14.62 2.25 -3.94
CA ALA A 93 15.86 1.50 -3.99
C ALA A 93 16.27 1.24 -5.45
N GLY A 94 17.57 1.21 -5.74
CA GLY A 94 18.08 0.96 -7.08
C GLY A 94 19.03 -0.24 -7.12
N SER A 95 18.97 -1.02 -8.19
CA SER A 95 19.97 -2.04 -8.56
C SER A 95 20.65 -1.62 -9.86
N ARG A 96 21.98 -1.52 -9.85
CA ARG A 96 22.77 -1.21 -11.05
C ARG A 96 22.92 -2.44 -11.94
N LYS A 97 23.12 -3.62 -11.35
CA LYS A 97 23.15 -4.90 -12.07
C LYS A 97 21.86 -5.15 -12.85
N GLY A 98 20.72 -4.81 -12.27
CA GLY A 98 19.42 -4.95 -12.91
C GLY A 98 19.04 -3.79 -13.82
N THR A 99 19.65 -2.62 -13.66
CA THR A 99 19.14 -1.34 -14.20
C THR A 99 17.67 -1.10 -13.82
N LEU A 100 17.36 -1.35 -12.55
CA LEU A 100 16.00 -1.33 -12.01
C LEU A 100 15.87 -0.36 -10.85
N ILE A 101 14.71 0.30 -10.80
CA ILE A 101 14.23 1.02 -9.63
C ILE A 101 13.13 0.20 -8.98
N LYS A 102 13.19 0.11 -7.66
CA LYS A 102 12.14 -0.43 -6.80
C LYS A 102 11.51 0.71 -6.02
N VAL A 103 10.19 0.80 -6.06
CA VAL A 103 9.42 1.69 -5.17
C VAL A 103 8.48 0.85 -4.35
N GLY A 104 8.52 1.01 -3.03
CA GLY A 104 7.63 0.27 -2.15
C GLY A 104 7.45 0.92 -0.78
N SER A 105 6.69 0.25 0.08
CA SER A 105 6.46 0.66 1.47
C SER A 105 7.04 -0.31 2.50
N THR A 106 7.35 0.20 3.70
CA THR A 106 7.81 -0.63 4.83
C THR A 106 7.67 0.11 6.16
N SER A 107 7.43 -0.62 7.25
CA SER A 107 7.49 -0.07 8.61
C SER A 107 8.92 0.09 9.14
N ASN A 108 9.88 -0.66 8.57
CA ASN A 108 11.30 -0.60 8.94
C ASN A 108 12.17 -0.58 7.68
N ILE A 109 12.82 0.54 7.43
CA ILE A 109 13.60 0.76 6.20
C ILE A 109 14.95 0.03 6.21
N ILE A 110 15.60 -0.04 7.37
CA ILE A 110 16.92 -0.68 7.53
C ILE A 110 16.81 -2.18 7.24
N ASP A 111 15.86 -2.85 7.89
CA ASP A 111 15.67 -4.29 7.70
C ASP A 111 15.13 -4.61 6.30
N ARG A 112 14.31 -3.72 5.73
CA ARG A 112 13.83 -3.87 4.35
C ARG A 112 15.00 -3.94 3.37
N ILE A 113 15.94 -2.99 3.42
CA ILE A 113 17.04 -2.93 2.45
C ILE A 113 18.01 -4.10 2.66
N LYS A 114 18.30 -4.49 3.90
CA LYS A 114 19.04 -5.73 4.19
C LYS A 114 18.35 -6.94 3.56
N SER A 115 17.02 -7.03 3.68
CA SER A 115 16.26 -8.17 3.16
C SER A 115 16.27 -8.27 1.64
N LEU A 116 16.38 -7.16 0.91
CA LEU A 116 16.47 -7.19 -0.56
C LEU A 116 17.76 -7.85 -1.05
N ASN A 117 18.84 -7.73 -0.25
CA ASN A 117 20.17 -8.20 -0.60
C ASN A 117 20.57 -9.52 0.07
N MET A 118 19.67 -10.15 0.86
CA MET A 118 19.99 -11.42 1.49
C MET A 118 20.22 -12.52 0.43
N PRO A 119 21.20 -13.41 0.60
CA PRO A 119 21.50 -14.48 -0.37
C PRO A 119 20.30 -15.39 -0.69
N LYS A 120 19.41 -15.59 0.29
CA LYS A 120 18.20 -16.43 0.12
C LYS A 120 17.09 -15.74 -0.65
N THR A 121 17.03 -14.41 -0.62
CA THR A 121 15.93 -13.65 -1.25
C THR A 121 16.35 -13.08 -2.59
N ARG A 122 17.57 -12.52 -2.69
CA ARG A 122 18.15 -11.81 -3.86
C ARG A 122 17.03 -11.19 -4.68
N TYR A 123 16.42 -10.12 -4.18
CA TYR A 123 15.12 -9.68 -4.69
C TYR A 123 15.18 -9.47 -6.20
N ALA A 124 14.33 -10.21 -6.94
CA ALA A 124 14.29 -10.28 -8.40
C ALA A 124 15.60 -10.76 -9.06
N GLY A 125 16.38 -11.59 -8.37
CA GLY A 125 17.67 -12.11 -8.79
C GLY A 125 18.88 -11.22 -8.42
N PHE A 126 18.65 -10.03 -7.88
CA PHE A 126 19.68 -9.03 -7.62
C PHE A 126 19.99 -8.86 -6.13
N ASP A 127 21.24 -8.51 -5.82
CA ASP A 127 21.81 -8.40 -4.46
C ASP A 127 22.60 -7.10 -4.25
N ASP A 128 22.47 -6.15 -5.17
CA ASP A 128 23.11 -4.83 -5.15
C ASP A 128 22.10 -3.69 -4.94
N TRP A 129 20.97 -3.97 -4.28
CA TRP A 129 19.94 -2.99 -3.97
C TRP A 129 20.46 -1.95 -2.98
N VAL A 130 20.44 -0.69 -3.39
CA VAL A 130 20.85 0.46 -2.57
C VAL A 130 19.65 1.33 -2.29
N LEU A 131 19.46 1.71 -1.02
CA LEU A 131 18.49 2.74 -0.63
C LEU A 131 18.94 4.11 -1.14
N LEU A 132 18.13 4.73 -1.99
CA LEU A 132 18.39 6.05 -2.57
C LEU A 132 17.58 7.14 -1.90
N PHE A 133 16.34 6.82 -1.51
CA PHE A 133 15.39 7.74 -0.91
C PHE A 133 14.49 7.01 0.07
N ASP A 134 14.14 7.65 1.18
CA ASP A 134 13.02 7.28 2.03
C ASP A 134 12.32 8.51 2.60
N ALA A 135 11.02 8.38 2.84
CA ALA A 135 10.24 9.37 3.57
C ALA A 135 9.12 8.69 4.34
N ARG A 136 8.82 9.23 5.52
CA ARG A 136 7.77 8.74 6.40
C ARG A 136 6.41 9.29 5.99
N THR A 137 5.39 8.45 6.03
CA THR A 137 3.99 8.80 5.76
C THR A 137 3.07 8.10 6.77
N THR A 138 1.88 8.66 6.96
CA THR A 138 0.80 8.06 7.76
C THR A 138 -0.06 7.09 6.94
N THR A 139 0.09 7.05 5.61
CA THR A 139 -0.75 6.26 4.69
C THR A 139 0.09 5.45 3.70
N GLN A 140 0.97 4.57 4.22
CA GLN A 140 2.02 3.92 3.43
C GLN A 140 1.46 3.09 2.26
N GLY A 141 0.41 2.29 2.48
CA GLY A 141 -0.17 1.45 1.42
C GLY A 141 -0.89 2.27 0.34
N ARG A 142 -1.55 3.37 0.74
CA ARG A 142 -2.24 4.27 -0.19
C ARG A 142 -1.25 5.02 -1.06
N SER A 143 -0.21 5.58 -0.43
CA SER A 143 0.88 6.28 -1.10
C SER A 143 1.58 5.36 -2.10
N GLU A 144 1.94 4.16 -1.67
CA GLU A 144 2.57 3.15 -2.54
C GLU A 144 1.69 2.85 -3.76
N ARG A 145 0.41 2.52 -3.56
CA ARG A 145 -0.52 2.20 -4.66
C ARG A 145 -0.60 3.34 -5.69
N LYS A 146 -0.67 4.59 -5.23
CA LYS A 146 -0.73 5.78 -6.11
C LYS A 146 0.56 5.97 -6.90
N ILE A 147 1.72 5.78 -6.27
CA ILE A 147 3.01 5.82 -6.97
C ILE A 147 3.11 4.70 -8.01
N GLN A 148 2.69 3.48 -7.65
CA GLN A 148 2.68 2.34 -8.56
C GLN A 148 1.79 2.59 -9.79
N GLN A 149 0.64 3.27 -9.62
CA GLN A 149 -0.23 3.68 -10.73
C GLN A 149 0.48 4.66 -11.67
N ARG A 150 1.17 5.68 -11.13
CA ARG A 150 1.92 6.67 -11.92
C ARG A 150 3.11 6.08 -12.65
N LEU A 151 3.72 5.02 -12.11
CA LEU A 151 4.86 4.32 -12.71
C LEU A 151 4.45 3.09 -13.53
N SER A 152 3.15 2.85 -13.72
CA SER A 152 2.62 1.64 -14.38
C SER A 152 3.19 1.43 -15.79
N GLU A 153 3.41 2.50 -16.55
CA GLU A 153 4.02 2.42 -17.88
C GLU A 153 5.45 1.89 -17.86
N ASN A 154 6.20 2.05 -16.77
CA ASN A 154 7.59 1.60 -16.64
C ASN A 154 7.72 0.27 -15.89
N LYS A 155 6.60 -0.33 -15.47
CA LYS A 155 6.57 -1.51 -14.63
C LYS A 155 7.15 -2.73 -15.33
N VAL A 156 7.89 -3.54 -14.58
CA VAL A 156 8.41 -4.83 -15.02
C VAL A 156 8.18 -5.90 -13.97
N ASN A 157 7.92 -7.11 -14.44
CA ASN A 157 7.68 -8.26 -13.58
C ASN A 157 8.92 -9.15 -13.56
N TYR A 158 9.38 -9.47 -12.36
CA TYR A 158 10.37 -10.49 -12.08
C TYR A 158 9.76 -11.46 -11.07
N LEU A 159 10.07 -12.74 -11.18
CA LEU A 159 9.70 -13.71 -10.16
C LEU A 159 10.49 -13.41 -8.88
N VAL A 160 9.77 -13.28 -7.77
CA VAL A 160 10.31 -13.13 -6.43
C VAL A 160 9.76 -14.21 -5.52
N GLU A 161 10.62 -14.80 -4.71
CA GLU A 161 10.19 -15.77 -3.71
C GLU A 161 9.59 -15.01 -2.51
N LYS A 162 8.31 -15.24 -2.23
CA LYS A 162 7.63 -14.78 -1.01
C LYS A 162 7.05 -16.00 -0.29
N SER A 163 7.57 -16.28 0.90
CA SER A 163 7.08 -17.37 1.76
C SER A 163 7.06 -18.75 1.05
N GLY A 164 8.12 -19.07 0.31
CA GLY A 164 8.25 -20.33 -0.43
C GLY A 164 7.42 -20.42 -1.71
N LYS A 165 6.77 -19.33 -2.15
CA LYS A 165 6.05 -19.26 -3.44
C LYS A 165 6.68 -18.20 -4.33
N ALA A 166 6.90 -18.56 -5.59
CA ALA A 166 7.26 -17.58 -6.62
C ALA A 166 6.04 -16.70 -6.93
N THR A 167 6.22 -15.38 -6.93
CA THR A 167 5.17 -14.39 -7.24
C THR A 167 5.79 -13.28 -8.06
N ASP A 168 5.02 -12.64 -8.94
CA ASP A 168 5.49 -11.49 -9.69
C ASP A 168 5.80 -10.29 -8.79
N SER A 169 6.91 -9.60 -9.10
CA SER A 169 7.30 -8.37 -8.45
C SER A 169 6.36 -7.23 -8.87
N GLY A 170 5.47 -6.80 -7.98
CA GLY A 170 4.53 -5.71 -8.25
C GLY A 170 5.15 -4.30 -8.25
N GLU A 171 6.43 -4.19 -7.90
CA GLU A 171 7.06 -2.97 -7.36
C GLU A 171 8.39 -2.62 -8.08
N LEU A 172 8.63 -3.14 -9.29
CA LEU A 172 9.87 -2.91 -10.05
C LEU A 172 9.62 -2.14 -11.35
N TYR A 173 10.56 -1.25 -11.68
CA TYR A 173 10.42 -0.29 -12.76
C TYR A 173 11.72 -0.11 -13.54
N ARG A 174 11.61 0.02 -14.86
CA ARG A 174 12.68 0.45 -15.75
C ARG A 174 12.60 1.95 -15.99
N CYS A 175 13.00 2.71 -14.98
CA CYS A 175 13.00 4.18 -15.04
C CYS A 175 14.22 4.77 -14.32
N SER A 176 14.44 6.06 -14.50
CA SER A 176 15.41 6.82 -13.73
C SER A 176 14.94 7.01 -12.28
N TYR A 177 15.89 7.24 -11.38
CA TYR A 177 15.59 7.73 -10.03
C TYR A 177 14.68 8.96 -10.08
N ASN A 178 14.98 9.95 -10.92
CA ASN A 178 14.18 11.17 -11.02
C ASN A 178 12.72 10.87 -11.40
N LYS A 179 12.48 9.97 -12.35
CA LYS A 179 11.10 9.59 -12.74
C LYS A 179 10.33 8.98 -11.56
N ALA A 180 10.98 8.17 -10.72
CA ALA A 180 10.38 7.64 -9.52
C ALA A 180 10.15 8.71 -8.44
N LYS A 181 11.10 9.63 -8.25
CA LYS A 181 10.99 10.74 -7.29
C LYS A 181 9.92 11.76 -7.71
N ASP A 182 9.76 12.03 -9.01
CA ASP A 182 8.69 12.85 -9.56
C ASP A 182 7.33 12.25 -9.24
N ALA A 183 7.19 10.92 -9.32
CA ALA A 183 5.95 10.24 -8.95
C ALA A 183 5.62 10.37 -7.46
N ILE A 184 6.60 10.46 -6.57
CA ILE A 184 6.38 10.74 -5.14
C ILE A 184 6.01 12.22 -4.94
N THR A 185 6.76 13.12 -5.57
CA THR A 185 6.57 14.58 -5.42
C THR A 185 5.20 15.01 -5.93
N ALA A 186 4.70 14.40 -7.01
CA ALA A 186 3.37 14.65 -7.52
C ALA A 186 2.25 14.33 -6.51
N LEU A 187 2.44 13.34 -5.63
CA LEU A 187 1.46 13.05 -4.56
C LEU A 187 1.43 14.16 -3.51
N GLU A 188 2.57 14.77 -3.18
CA GLU A 188 2.64 15.92 -2.25
C GLU A 188 1.92 17.13 -2.83
N THR A 189 2.18 17.43 -4.11
CA THR A 189 1.72 18.67 -4.74
C THR A 189 0.31 18.60 -5.30
N GLU A 190 -0.12 17.44 -5.79
CA GLU A 190 -1.42 17.28 -6.49
C GLU A 190 -2.48 16.59 -5.61
N GLU A 191 -2.07 15.77 -4.64
CA GLU A 191 -2.98 14.91 -3.87
C GLU A 191 -2.87 15.13 -2.35
N SER A 192 -2.15 16.18 -1.91
CA SER A 192 -1.99 16.59 -0.51
C SER A 192 -1.49 15.49 0.42
N PHE A 193 -0.65 14.58 -0.09
CA PHE A 193 0.02 13.60 0.76
C PHE A 193 1.13 14.28 1.58
N GLU A 194 1.24 13.91 2.85
CA GLU A 194 2.31 14.37 3.72
C GLU A 194 3.45 13.34 3.77
N PHE A 195 4.65 13.77 3.39
CA PHE A 195 5.89 13.03 3.62
C PHE A 195 6.80 13.81 4.57
N THR A 196 7.23 13.16 5.64
CA THR A 196 8.11 13.71 6.67
C THR A 196 9.39 12.89 6.78
N GLN A 197 10.39 13.36 7.52
CA GLN A 197 11.66 12.63 7.71
C GLN A 197 12.26 12.17 6.37
N VAL A 198 12.37 13.09 5.43
CA VAL A 198 12.84 12.80 4.07
C VAL A 198 14.36 12.63 4.08
N HIS A 199 14.84 11.49 3.60
CA HIS A 199 16.26 11.22 3.40
C HIS A 199 16.54 10.89 1.95
N GLU A 200 17.65 11.39 1.42
CA GLU A 200 18.04 11.22 0.03
C GLU A 200 19.56 11.14 -0.09
N LYS A 201 20.07 10.08 -0.72
CA LYS A 201 21.51 9.85 -0.92
C LYS A 201 22.00 10.47 -2.23
N ARG A 202 22.08 11.81 -2.23
CA ARG A 202 22.34 12.63 -3.43
C ARG A 202 23.64 12.29 -4.16
N ASP A 203 24.65 11.85 -3.41
CA ASP A 203 25.93 11.39 -3.93
C ASP A 203 25.81 10.14 -4.82
N LEU A 204 24.82 9.28 -4.56
CA LEU A 204 24.62 8.04 -5.30
C LEU A 204 23.68 8.21 -6.50
N ILE A 205 22.76 9.18 -6.45
CA ILE A 205 21.70 9.40 -7.46
C ILE A 205 22.21 9.37 -8.93
N PRO A 206 23.36 9.99 -9.28
CA PRO A 206 23.83 10.00 -10.67
C PRO A 206 23.95 8.59 -11.29
N ASP A 207 24.29 7.59 -10.48
CA ASP A 207 24.46 6.19 -10.94
C ASP A 207 23.13 5.47 -11.25
N TYR A 208 22.00 6.07 -10.88
CA TYR A 208 20.66 5.49 -10.99
C TYR A 208 19.74 6.27 -11.94
N GLN A 209 20.32 7.11 -12.80
CA GLN A 209 19.60 7.81 -13.86
C GLN A 209 19.42 6.91 -15.10
N PHE A 210 18.76 5.76 -14.92
CA PHE A 210 18.51 4.80 -16.00
C PHE A 210 17.53 5.35 -17.05
N LYS A 211 17.49 4.71 -18.22
CA LYS A 211 16.50 5.05 -19.27
C LYS A 211 15.08 4.72 -18.80
N ASN A 212 14.13 5.61 -19.11
CA ASN A 212 12.71 5.39 -18.90
C ASN A 212 12.14 4.50 -20.01
N LEU A 213 12.06 3.20 -19.76
CA LEU A 213 11.58 2.21 -20.72
C LEU A 213 10.12 1.85 -20.42
N LYS A 214 9.28 1.83 -21.44
CA LYS A 214 7.92 1.33 -21.31
C LYS A 214 7.91 -0.18 -21.09
N ALA A 215 6.93 -0.67 -20.34
CA ALA A 215 6.61 -2.08 -20.20
C ALA A 215 6.45 -2.66 -21.60
N ARG A 216 7.20 -3.71 -21.92
CA ARG A 216 6.94 -4.46 -23.16
C ARG A 216 5.59 -5.14 -22.98
N VAL A 217 4.64 -4.84 -23.86
CA VAL A 217 3.46 -5.68 -24.03
C VAL A 217 3.99 -7.06 -24.37
N GLN A 218 3.79 -8.05 -23.48
CA GLN A 218 3.88 -9.44 -23.90
C GLN A 218 2.75 -9.64 -24.90
N VAL A 219 3.06 -9.54 -26.20
CA VAL A 219 2.20 -10.12 -27.22
C VAL A 219 2.24 -11.61 -26.91
N ALA A 220 1.14 -12.14 -26.36
CA ALA A 220 0.99 -13.57 -26.23
C ALA A 220 1.26 -14.16 -27.61
N ALA A 221 2.29 -15.00 -27.71
CA ALA A 221 2.46 -15.82 -28.89
C ALA A 221 1.21 -16.71 -28.96
N VAL A 222 0.27 -16.32 -29.81
CA VAL A 222 -0.77 -17.24 -30.27
C VAL A 222 -0.03 -18.17 -31.21
N GLU A 223 0.44 -19.29 -30.67
CA GLU A 223 0.87 -20.41 -31.50
C GLU A 223 -0.38 -20.91 -32.25
N ALA A 224 -0.29 -20.88 -33.57
CA ALA A 224 -1.26 -21.42 -34.52
C ALA A 224 -1.05 -22.92 -34.70
#